data_AF-A0A918J574-F1
#
_entry.id   AF-A0A918J574-F1
#
_cell.length_a   1.000
_cell.length_b   1.000
_cell.length_c   1.000
_cell.angle_alpha   90.00
_cell.angle_beta   90.00
_cell.angle_gamma   90.00
#
_symmetry.space_group_name_H-M   'P 1'
#
loop_
_entity.id
_entity.type
_entity.pdbx_description
1 polymer ?
#
loop_
_entity_poly.entity_id
_entity_poly.type
_entity_poly.pdbx_seq_one_letter_code
_entity_poly.pdbx_strand_id
1 'polypeptide(L)'
;MILELKRQGLGVSAIARQTGLDRKTVRKYLERGLEAPVYGPREPGERLATRFGSYLTERLAAFPGLSARRLHREIKAMGYEGAYSTLTEYLR
;
A
#
# COMPACT_ATOMS: atom_id res chain seq x y z
N MET A 1 -17.89 8.72 -19.03
CA MET A 1 -18.08 10.19 -18.98
C MET A 1 -17.03 10.94 -19.81
N ILE A 2 -15.74 10.96 -19.41
CA ILE A 2 -14.69 11.70 -20.15
C ILE A 2 -14.49 11.21 -21.60
N LEU A 3 -14.37 9.89 -21.80
CA LEU A 3 -14.17 9.29 -23.13
C LEU A 3 -15.37 9.48 -24.06
N GLU A 4 -16.58 9.48 -23.51
CA GLU A 4 -17.81 9.69 -24.28
C GLU A 4 -17.87 11.12 -24.83
N LEU A 5 -17.56 12.12 -24.00
CA LEU A 5 -17.49 13.51 -24.44
C LEU A 5 -16.37 13.71 -25.47
N LYS A 6 -15.26 12.97 -25.37
CA LYS A 6 -14.22 12.99 -26.39
C LYS A 6 -14.68 12.38 -27.72
N ARG A 7 -15.46 11.29 -27.69
CA ARG A 7 -16.08 10.70 -28.89
C ARG A 7 -17.08 11.65 -29.56
N GLN A 8 -17.76 12.47 -28.79
CA GLN A 8 -18.64 13.55 -29.28
C GLN A 8 -17.87 14.74 -29.87
N GLY A 9 -16.53 14.67 -29.95
CA GLY A 9 -15.69 15.70 -30.57
C GLY A 9 -15.26 16.81 -29.61
N LEU A 10 -15.59 16.75 -28.32
CA LEU A 10 -15.23 17.82 -27.39
C LEU A 10 -13.71 17.85 -27.12
N GLY A 11 -13.19 19.07 -27.06
CA GLY A 11 -11.82 19.34 -26.63
C GLY A 11 -11.64 19.18 -25.12
N VAL A 12 -10.40 18.97 -24.67
CA VAL A 12 -10.04 18.76 -23.25
C VAL A 12 -10.59 19.86 -22.34
N SER A 13 -10.52 21.12 -22.76
CA SER A 13 -11.04 22.26 -21.99
C SER A 13 -12.56 22.24 -21.83
N ALA A 14 -13.30 21.80 -22.84
CA ALA A 14 -14.76 21.70 -22.78
C ALA A 14 -15.18 20.54 -21.87
N ILE A 15 -14.50 19.40 -21.98
CA ILE A 15 -14.70 18.25 -21.10
C ILE A 15 -14.40 18.62 -19.65
N ALA A 16 -13.32 19.35 -19.37
CA ALA A 16 -12.97 19.81 -18.02
C ALA A 16 -14.06 20.70 -17.42
N ARG A 17 -14.60 21.65 -18.19
CA ARG A 17 -15.71 22.52 -17.75
C ARG A 17 -16.98 21.73 -17.46
N GLN A 18 -17.32 20.77 -18.31
CA GLN A 18 -18.55 19.97 -18.17
C GLN A 18 -18.45 18.94 -17.04
N THR A 19 -17.27 18.39 -16.77
CA THR A 19 -17.05 17.37 -15.75
C THR A 19 -16.60 17.94 -14.40
N GLY A 20 -16.25 19.24 -14.34
CA GLY A 20 -15.69 19.87 -13.14
C GLY A 20 -14.28 19.39 -12.76
N LEU A 21 -13.62 18.62 -13.64
CA LEU A 21 -12.30 18.05 -13.40
C LEU A 21 -11.20 18.97 -13.95
N ASP A 22 -10.02 18.95 -13.30
CA ASP A 22 -8.86 19.63 -13.84
C ASP A 22 -8.47 19.06 -15.23
N ARG A 23 -7.97 19.93 -16.11
CA ARG A 23 -7.56 19.57 -17.48
C ARG A 23 -6.50 18.47 -17.49
N LYS A 24 -5.61 18.39 -16.48
CA LYS A 24 -4.61 17.32 -16.36
C LYS A 24 -5.27 15.98 -16.07
N THR A 25 -6.30 15.97 -15.22
CA THR A 25 -7.10 14.76 -14.96
C THR A 25 -7.79 14.31 -16.23
N VAL A 26 -8.47 15.21 -16.94
CA VAL A 26 -9.11 14.88 -18.23
C VAL A 26 -8.09 14.29 -19.20
N ARG A 27 -6.92 14.93 -19.38
CA ARG A 27 -5.86 14.41 -20.25
C ARG A 27 -5.40 13.02 -19.82
N LYS A 28 -5.09 12.82 -18.53
CA LYS A 28 -4.67 11.53 -17.96
C LYS A 28 -5.68 10.42 -18.28
N TYR A 29 -6.98 10.68 -18.12
CA TYR A 29 -8.03 9.70 -18.39
C TYR A 29 -8.28 9.47 -19.90
N LEU A 30 -8.02 10.47 -20.75
CA LEU A 30 -8.04 10.26 -22.20
C LEU A 30 -6.84 9.43 -22.69
N GLU A 31 -5.67 9.60 -22.07
CA GLU A 31 -4.45 8.84 -22.39
C GLU A 31 -4.50 7.40 -21.85
N ARG A 32 -5.01 7.18 -20.62
CA ARG A 32 -5.15 5.84 -20.01
C ARG A 32 -6.30 5.00 -20.57
N GLY A 33 -7.26 5.60 -21.28
CA GLY A 33 -8.44 4.89 -21.77
C GLY A 33 -9.38 4.39 -20.66
N LEU A 34 -10.13 3.32 -20.94
CA LEU A 34 -11.12 2.70 -20.03
C LEU A 34 -10.51 1.95 -18.85
N GLU A 35 -9.19 1.91 -18.74
CA GLU A 35 -8.53 1.23 -17.63
C GLU A 35 -8.80 2.00 -16.33
N ALA A 36 -9.66 1.41 -15.50
CA ALA A 36 -9.82 1.83 -14.12
C ALA A 36 -8.42 1.85 -13.48
N PRO A 37 -8.09 2.86 -12.65
CA PRO A 37 -6.85 2.81 -11.90
C PRO A 37 -6.88 1.56 -11.02
N VAL A 38 -6.16 0.52 -11.45
CA VAL A 38 -5.97 -0.68 -10.65
C VAL A 38 -5.10 -0.24 -9.49
N TYR A 39 -5.71 -0.13 -8.32
CA TYR A 39 -4.95 -0.10 -7.08
C TYR A 39 -4.29 -1.46 -6.98
N GLY A 40 -3.02 -1.54 -7.39
CA GLY A 40 -2.22 -2.72 -7.13
C GLY A 40 -2.19 -2.98 -5.62
N PRO A 41 -2.07 -4.24 -5.19
CA PRO A 41 -1.77 -4.53 -3.80
C PRO A 41 -0.55 -3.70 -3.41
N ARG A 42 -0.67 -2.93 -2.32
CA ARG A 42 0.42 -2.10 -1.81
C ARG A 42 1.64 -3.01 -1.68
N GLU A 43 2.74 -2.67 -2.35
CA GLU A 43 3.98 -3.41 -2.19
C GLU A 43 4.23 -3.56 -0.69
N PRO A 44 4.50 -4.78 -0.19
CA PRO A 44 4.82 -4.98 1.20
C PRO A 44 6.16 -4.28 1.44
N GLY A 45 6.09 -2.97 1.74
CA GLY A 45 7.25 -2.18 2.12
C GLY A 45 7.97 -2.90 3.24
N GLU A 46 9.31 -2.79 3.26
CA GLU A 46 10.17 -3.41 4.26
C GLU A 46 9.51 -3.34 5.62
N ARG A 47 8.92 -4.46 6.05
CA ARG A 47 8.15 -4.48 7.29
C ARG A 47 9.15 -4.12 8.36
N LEU A 48 8.83 -3.19 9.25
CA LEU A 48 9.70 -2.80 10.35
C LEU A 48 10.20 -4.03 11.15
N ALA A 49 9.45 -5.14 11.10
CA ALA A 49 9.80 -6.44 11.67
C ALA A 49 11.03 -7.11 11.00
N THR A 50 11.28 -6.88 9.71
CA THR A 50 12.44 -7.40 8.98
C THR A 50 13.76 -6.95 9.61
N ARG A 51 13.82 -5.73 10.16
CA ARG A 51 14.99 -5.23 10.91
C ARG A 51 15.31 -6.07 12.15
N PHE A 52 14.29 -6.71 12.74
CA PHE A 52 14.42 -7.58 13.90
C PHE A 52 14.39 -9.07 13.52
N GLY A 53 14.44 -9.41 12.22
CA GLY A 53 14.26 -10.77 11.72
C GLY A 53 15.25 -11.78 12.29
N SER A 54 16.54 -11.41 12.36
CA SER A 54 17.59 -12.27 12.92
C SER A 54 17.31 -12.59 14.40
N TYR A 55 16.99 -11.56 15.19
CA TYR A 55 16.64 -11.73 16.60
C TYR A 55 15.40 -12.61 16.79
N LEU A 56 14.35 -12.39 16.00
CA LEU A 56 13.12 -13.19 16.08
C LEU A 56 13.38 -14.66 15.76
N THR A 57 14.22 -14.94 14.76
CA THR A 57 14.56 -16.30 14.32
C THR A 57 15.39 -17.02 15.39
N GLU A 58 16.45 -16.38 15.90
CA GLU A 58 17.27 -16.93 16.98
C GLU A 58 16.44 -17.19 18.24
N ARG A 59 15.53 -16.27 18.57
CA ARG A 59 14.69 -16.38 19.76
C ARG A 59 13.67 -17.51 19.65
N LEU A 60 13.09 -17.72 18.47
CA LEU A 60 12.18 -18.85 18.20
C LEU A 60 12.93 -20.18 18.14
N ALA A 61 14.14 -20.21 17.60
CA ALA A 61 14.98 -21.41 17.61
C ALA A 61 15.35 -21.83 19.04
N ALA A 62 15.69 -20.86 19.90
CA ALA A 62 15.99 -21.12 21.30
C ALA A 62 14.74 -21.51 22.13
N PHE A 63 13.57 -20.96 21.77
CA PHE A 63 12.32 -21.18 22.50
C PHE A 63 11.13 -21.31 21.52
N PRO A 64 10.88 -22.50 20.95
CA PRO A 64 9.84 -22.69 19.93
C PRO A 64 8.41 -22.48 20.44
N GLY A 65 8.19 -22.43 21.76
CA GLY A 65 6.90 -22.12 22.39
C GLY A 65 6.69 -20.65 22.76
N LEU A 66 7.59 -19.74 22.37
CA LEU A 66 7.47 -18.34 22.78
C LEU A 66 6.27 -17.66 22.10
N SER A 67 5.38 -17.06 22.90
CA SER A 67 4.26 -16.31 22.35
C SER A 67 4.72 -15.09 21.54
N ALA A 68 4.05 -14.81 20.43
CA ALA A 68 4.27 -13.59 19.65
C ALA A 68 4.15 -12.30 20.49
N ARG A 69 3.32 -12.32 21.54
CA ARG A 69 3.16 -11.19 22.49
C ARG A 69 4.44 -10.92 23.29
N ARG A 70 5.16 -11.98 23.66
CA ARG A 70 6.44 -11.86 24.36
C ARG A 70 7.52 -11.33 23.43
N LEU A 71 7.60 -11.86 22.20
CA LEU A 71 8.51 -11.35 21.17
C LEU A 71 8.25 -9.87 20.89
N HIS A 72 6.98 -9.46 20.76
CA HIS A 72 6.60 -8.06 20.56
C HIS A 72 7.10 -7.14 21.67
N ARG A 73 6.97 -7.58 22.94
CA ARG A 73 7.47 -6.81 24.08
C ARG A 73 9.00 -6.70 24.06
N GLU A 74 9.70 -7.78 23.71
CA GLU A 74 11.16 -7.81 23.64
C GLU A 74 11.67 -6.86 22.54
N ILE A 75 11.14 -6.95 21.30
CA ILE A 75 11.56 -6.05 20.21
C ILE A 75 11.11 -4.61 20.41
N LYS A 76 9.98 -4.36 21.08
CA LYS A 76 9.52 -3.00 21.42
C LYS A 76 10.50 -2.31 22.37
N ALA A 77 11.09 -3.04 23.31
CA ALA A 77 12.16 -2.53 24.15
C ALA A 77 13.46 -2.24 23.36
N MET A 78 13.67 -2.94 22.24
CA MET A 78 14.79 -2.72 21.31
C MET A 78 14.53 -1.61 20.27
N GLY A 79 13.41 -0.89 20.37
CA GLY A 79 13.06 0.21 19.47
C GLY A 79 12.12 -0.16 18.31
N TYR A 80 11.40 -1.28 18.42
CA TYR A 80 10.34 -1.60 17.46
C TYR A 80 9.10 -0.73 17.67
N GLU A 81 8.78 0.09 16.67
CA GLU A 81 7.60 0.97 16.67
C GLU A 81 6.37 0.35 15.98
N GLY A 82 6.50 -0.88 15.45
CA GLY A 82 5.47 -1.51 14.66
C GLY A 82 4.35 -2.13 15.49
N ALA A 83 3.20 -2.35 14.84
CA ALA A 83 2.04 -2.96 15.48
C ALA A 83 2.27 -4.45 15.77
N TYR A 84 1.58 -4.95 16.80
CA TYR A 84 1.57 -6.38 17.12
C TYR A 84 1.11 -7.24 15.94
N SER A 85 0.10 -6.77 15.19
CA SER A 85 -0.41 -7.45 13.99
C SER A 85 0.68 -7.63 12.93
N THR A 86 1.50 -6.61 12.69
CA THR A 86 2.62 -6.67 11.73
C THR A 86 3.66 -7.71 12.14
N LEU A 87 3.95 -7.84 13.44
CA LEU A 87 4.81 -8.92 13.93
C LEU A 87 4.15 -10.29 13.72
N THR A 88 2.87 -10.45 14.05
CA THR A 88 2.20 -11.74 13.86
C THR A 88 2.07 -12.15 12.40
N GLU A 89 1.92 -11.19 11.47
CA GLU A 89 1.96 -11.46 10.03
C GLU A 89 3.36 -11.77 9.52
N TYR A 90 4.41 -11.34 10.22
CA TYR A 90 5.80 -11.69 9.92
C TYR A 90 6.17 -13.08 10.45
N LEU A 91 5.54 -13.52 11.55
CA LEU A 91 5.76 -14.83 12.18
C LEU A 91 4.87 -15.96 11.63
N ARG A 92 3.93 -15.64 10.73
CA ARG A 92 3.10 -16.62 9.99
C ARG A 92 3.87 -17.17 8.80
#